data_AF-A0A1V9W3S3-F1
#
_entry.id   AF-A0A1V9W3S3-F1
#
_cell.length_a   1.000
_cell.length_b   1.000
_cell.length_c   1.000
_cell.angle_alpha   90.00
_cell.angle_beta   90.00
_cell.angle_gamma   90.00
#
_symmetry.space_group_name_H-M   'P 1'
#
loop_
_entity.id
_entity.type
_entity.pdbx_description
1 polymer ?
#
loop_
_entity_poly.entity_id
_entity_poly.type
_entity_poly.pdbx_seq_one_letter_code
_entity_poly.pdbx_strand_id
1 'polypeptide(L)'
;MNIQRQNVEDMSPREIRLNLYITQLIIIGIGCLLAYILFQDKREVYSLWKWEPISILVLGGLLAICIVLLDYVAMRVFPESWFDDGGINDRMFQGISVIHLLVITFIIGFAEEFLFRGVVQTHFGIVIASLIFAVLHIRYITKPFLFCFVCFISFVFGYVFEWTGNLFITIFAHFLVDFIMGLQLRK
;
A
#
# COMPACT_ATOMS: atom_id res chain seq x y z
N MET A 1 -18.76 -27.50 -13.49
CA MET A 1 -18.28 -26.86 -12.25
C MET A 1 -18.92 -25.49 -12.15
N ASN A 2 -19.92 -25.34 -11.28
CA ASN A 2 -20.44 -24.02 -10.94
C ASN A 2 -19.38 -23.33 -10.07
N ILE A 3 -18.64 -22.39 -10.66
CA ILE A 3 -17.81 -21.47 -9.89
C ILE A 3 -18.80 -20.49 -9.25
N GLN A 4 -19.38 -20.86 -8.10
CA GLN A 4 -20.05 -19.89 -7.25
C GLN A 4 -18.99 -18.86 -6.86
N ARG A 5 -19.16 -17.62 -7.31
CA ARG A 5 -18.41 -16.48 -6.78
C ARG A 5 -18.80 -16.37 -5.31
N GLN A 6 -17.99 -16.89 -4.40
CA GLN A 6 -18.10 -16.50 -2.99
C GLN A 6 -17.94 -14.99 -2.94
N ASN A 7 -18.88 -14.30 -2.28
CA ASN A 7 -18.66 -12.91 -1.98
C ASN A 7 -17.43 -12.81 -1.06
N VAL A 8 -16.62 -11.77 -1.22
CA VAL A 8 -15.46 -11.52 -0.34
C VAL A 8 -15.90 -11.49 1.13
N GLU A 9 -17.17 -11.15 1.36
CA GLU A 9 -17.86 -11.18 2.65
C GLU A 9 -17.97 -12.56 3.29
N ASP A 10 -17.88 -13.66 2.53
CA ASP A 10 -17.99 -15.03 3.04
C ASP A 10 -16.62 -15.70 3.29
N MET A 11 -15.52 -14.98 3.01
CA MET A 11 -14.17 -15.54 3.10
C MET A 11 -13.68 -15.60 4.54
N SER A 12 -13.02 -16.71 4.88
CA SER A 12 -12.32 -16.86 6.15
C SER A 12 -11.08 -15.95 6.24
N PRO A 13 -10.62 -15.58 7.45
CA PRO A 13 -9.39 -14.81 7.63
C PRO A 13 -8.16 -15.41 6.94
N ARG A 14 -8.09 -16.74 6.81
CA ARG A 14 -7.00 -17.44 6.11
C ARG A 14 -7.06 -17.21 4.60
N GLU A 15 -8.25 -17.26 4.02
CA GLU A 15 -8.44 -17.03 2.59
C GLU A 15 -8.20 -15.57 2.22
N ILE A 16 -8.64 -14.61 3.07
CA ILE A 16 -8.36 -13.19 2.87
C ILE A 16 -6.84 -12.94 2.86
N ARG A 17 -6.10 -13.49 3.83
CA ARG A 17 -4.64 -13.36 3.88
C ARG A 17 -3.95 -14.04 2.70
N LEU A 18 -4.41 -15.22 2.29
CA LEU A 18 -3.85 -15.90 1.11
C LEU A 18 -4.05 -15.05 -0.15
N ASN A 19 -5.25 -14.50 -0.36
CA ASN A 19 -5.52 -13.60 -1.45
C ASN A 19 -4.63 -12.36 -1.41
N LEU A 20 -4.39 -11.79 -0.22
CA LEU A 20 -3.46 -10.67 -0.07
C LEU A 20 -2.06 -11.05 -0.57
N TYR A 21 -1.50 -12.20 -0.15
CA TYR A 21 -0.20 -12.67 -0.65
C TYR A 21 -0.19 -12.88 -2.17
N ILE A 22 -1.25 -13.49 -2.72
CA ILE A 22 -1.38 -13.71 -4.18
C ILE A 22 -1.40 -12.36 -4.90
N THR A 23 -2.16 -11.39 -4.41
CA THR A 23 -2.21 -10.04 -4.98
C THR A 23 -0.84 -9.38 -4.94
N GLN A 24 -0.10 -9.46 -3.84
CA GLN A 24 1.25 -8.88 -3.77
C GLN A 24 2.24 -9.56 -4.72
N LEU A 25 2.16 -10.88 -4.90
CA LEU A 25 2.96 -11.59 -5.90
C LEU A 25 2.61 -11.15 -7.34
N ILE A 26 1.33 -10.95 -7.64
CA ILE A 26 0.88 -10.43 -8.94
C ILE A 26 1.41 -9.00 -9.15
N ILE A 27 1.31 -8.14 -8.14
CA ILE A 27 1.80 -6.75 -8.20
C ILE A 27 3.31 -6.72 -8.46
N ILE A 28 4.10 -7.54 -7.74
CA ILE A 28 5.54 -7.67 -7.99
C ILE A 28 5.81 -8.19 -9.40
N GLY A 29 5.08 -9.21 -9.85
CA GLY A 29 5.23 -9.77 -11.20
C GLY A 29 4.96 -8.73 -12.30
N ILE A 30 3.88 -7.95 -12.15
CA ILE A 30 3.56 -6.83 -13.04
C ILE A 30 4.63 -5.76 -12.97
N GLY A 31 5.10 -5.40 -11.76
CA GLY A 31 6.19 -4.43 -11.57
C GLY A 31 7.47 -4.86 -12.30
N CYS A 32 7.88 -6.12 -12.16
CA CYS A 32 9.04 -6.67 -12.85
C CYS A 32 8.88 -6.68 -14.37
N LEU A 33 7.70 -7.08 -14.87
CA LEU A 33 7.40 -7.10 -16.29
C LEU A 33 7.42 -5.69 -16.88
N LEU A 34 6.75 -4.74 -16.25
CA LEU A 34 6.73 -3.35 -16.68
C LEU A 34 8.11 -2.70 -16.56
N ALA A 35 8.86 -3.00 -15.50
CA ALA A 35 10.22 -2.50 -15.36
C ALA A 35 11.12 -3.00 -16.49
N TYR A 36 11.00 -4.27 -16.88
CA TYR A 36 11.75 -4.85 -18.00
C TYR A 36 11.40 -4.21 -19.35
N ILE A 37 10.14 -3.82 -19.55
CA ILE A 37 9.66 -3.21 -20.81
C ILE A 37 10.02 -1.72 -20.88
N LEU A 38 9.84 -0.99 -19.78
CA LEU A 38 9.88 0.47 -19.77
C LEU A 38 11.29 1.03 -19.51
N PHE A 39 12.09 0.41 -18.64
CA PHE A 39 13.46 0.84 -18.38
C PHE A 39 14.40 0.27 -19.45
N GLN A 40 14.97 1.15 -20.27
CA GLN A 40 15.95 0.77 -21.29
C GLN A 40 17.35 0.58 -20.68
N ASP A 41 17.65 1.28 -19.57
CA ASP A 41 18.92 1.19 -18.86
C ASP A 41 18.71 0.67 -17.43
N LYS A 42 19.42 -0.41 -17.06
CA LYS A 42 19.37 -0.97 -15.71
C LYS A 42 19.83 0.04 -14.64
N ARG A 43 20.70 0.98 -15.00
CA ARG A 43 21.17 2.04 -14.09
C ARG A 43 20.04 2.94 -13.61
N GLU A 44 19.02 3.17 -14.44
CA GLU A 44 17.84 3.95 -14.04
C GLU A 44 17.11 3.23 -12.91
N VAL A 45 16.87 1.91 -13.05
CA VAL A 45 16.26 1.09 -11.99
C VAL A 45 17.10 1.13 -10.72
N TYR A 46 18.41 0.89 -10.83
CA TYR A 46 19.30 0.90 -9.66
C TYR A 46 19.36 2.26 -8.96
N SER A 47 19.18 3.37 -9.69
CA SER A 47 19.24 4.71 -9.12
C SER A 47 18.08 5.03 -8.17
N LEU A 48 16.98 4.27 -8.24
CA LEU A 48 15.82 4.37 -7.35
C LEU A 48 16.09 3.76 -5.96
N TRP A 49 17.07 2.86 -5.85
CA TRP A 49 17.37 2.09 -4.64
C TRP A 49 18.56 2.69 -3.88
N LYS A 50 18.33 3.83 -3.22
CA LYS A 50 19.38 4.56 -2.49
C LYS A 50 19.43 4.14 -1.02
N TRP A 51 20.45 3.37 -0.64
CA TRP A 51 20.64 2.95 0.75
C TRP A 51 21.16 4.11 1.60
N GLU A 52 20.24 4.90 2.14
CA GLU A 52 20.50 6.04 3.02
C GLU A 52 19.76 5.85 4.35
N PRO A 53 20.30 5.06 5.30
CA PRO A 53 19.56 4.63 6.50
C PRO A 53 18.98 5.78 7.33
N ILE A 54 19.70 6.90 7.45
CA ILE A 54 19.22 8.07 8.20
C ILE A 54 18.03 8.70 7.50
N SER A 55 18.10 8.92 6.17
CA SER A 55 16.99 9.45 5.37
C SER A 55 15.79 8.52 5.42
N ILE A 56 16.00 7.20 5.29
CA ILE A 56 14.95 6.18 5.36
C ILE A 56 14.23 6.22 6.71
N LEU A 57 14.97 6.20 7.82
CA LEU A 57 14.39 6.21 9.16
C LEU A 57 13.70 7.54 9.49
N VAL A 58 14.33 8.67 9.16
CA VAL A 58 13.80 9.99 9.52
C VAL A 58 12.66 10.39 8.61
N LEU A 59 12.87 10.45 7.29
CA LEU A 59 11.82 10.89 6.35
C LEU A 59 10.70 9.86 6.26
N GLY A 60 11.04 8.58 6.18
CA GLY A 60 10.04 7.52 6.13
C GLY A 60 9.27 7.39 7.45
N GLY A 61 9.96 7.48 8.59
CA GLY A 61 9.32 7.49 9.91
C GLY A 61 8.41 8.69 10.13
N LEU A 62 8.86 9.91 9.78
CA LEU A 62 8.04 11.12 9.86
C LEU A 62 6.81 11.02 8.95
N LEU A 63 6.99 10.53 7.72
CA LEU A 63 5.88 10.32 6.79
C LEU A 63 4.83 9.36 7.38
N ALA A 64 5.28 8.23 7.91
CA ALA A 64 4.38 7.25 8.54
C ALA A 64 3.65 7.84 9.75
N ILE A 65 4.35 8.58 10.61
CA ILE A 65 3.73 9.26 11.77
C ILE A 65 2.66 10.24 11.29
N CYS A 66 2.96 11.08 10.29
CA CYS A 66 2.01 12.03 9.74
C CYS A 66 0.76 11.35 9.17
N ILE A 67 0.92 10.24 8.44
CA ILE A 67 -0.20 9.49 7.85
C ILE A 67 -1.04 8.81 8.94
N VAL A 68 -0.42 8.16 9.92
CA VAL A 68 -1.13 7.53 11.05
C VAL A 68 -1.87 8.58 11.89
N LEU A 69 -1.27 9.74 12.13
CA LEU A 69 -1.93 10.83 12.85
C LEU A 69 -3.10 11.41 12.04
N LEU A 70 -2.94 11.54 10.72
CA LEU A 70 -4.01 11.98 9.83
C LEU A 70 -5.19 11.01 9.88
N ASP A 71 -4.93 9.72 9.76
CA ASP A 71 -5.95 8.66 9.85
C ASP A 71 -6.65 8.69 11.23
N TYR A 72 -5.88 8.78 12.31
CA TYR A 72 -6.42 8.91 13.66
C TYR A 72 -7.32 10.14 13.82
N VAL A 73 -6.89 11.31 13.34
CA VAL A 73 -7.69 12.54 13.37
C VAL A 73 -8.94 12.39 12.50
N ALA A 74 -8.82 11.81 11.32
CA ALA A 74 -9.95 11.58 10.43
C ALA A 74 -11.02 10.69 11.10
N MET A 75 -10.63 9.60 11.77
CA MET A 75 -11.54 8.73 12.52
C MET A 75 -12.23 9.44 13.71
N ARG A 76 -11.65 10.53 14.23
CA ARG A 76 -12.25 11.34 15.32
C ARG A 76 -13.19 12.43 14.80
N VAL A 77 -12.98 12.90 13.58
CA VAL A 77 -13.70 14.03 13.00
C VAL A 77 -14.87 13.57 12.13
N PHE A 78 -14.70 12.48 11.39
CA PHE A 78 -15.70 11.97 10.45
C PHE A 78 -16.49 10.80 11.04
N PRO A 79 -17.72 10.54 10.54
CA PRO A 79 -18.52 9.41 11.01
C PRO A 79 -17.81 8.06 10.76
N GLU A 80 -17.85 7.15 11.73
CA GLU A 80 -17.24 5.81 11.61
C GLU A 80 -17.70 5.05 10.35
N SER A 81 -18.97 5.23 9.95
CA SER A 81 -19.53 4.66 8.71
C SER A 81 -18.79 5.03 7.43
N TRP A 82 -18.00 6.12 7.42
CA TRP A 82 -17.21 6.53 6.26
C TRP A 82 -15.95 5.70 6.08
N PHE A 83 -15.50 5.00 7.13
CA PHE A 83 -14.34 4.12 7.15
C PHE A 83 -14.71 2.65 6.93
N ASP A 84 -16.00 2.33 6.80
CA ASP A 84 -16.47 0.96 6.61
C ASP A 84 -16.07 0.38 5.25
N ASP A 85 -15.10 -0.53 5.29
CA ASP A 85 -14.54 -1.26 4.16
C ASP A 85 -15.19 -2.64 3.92
N GLY A 86 -16.30 -2.92 4.60
CA GLY A 86 -16.97 -4.23 4.65
C GLY A 86 -16.39 -5.18 5.71
N GLY A 87 -15.67 -4.66 6.71
CA GLY A 87 -15.02 -5.42 7.77
C GLY A 87 -13.92 -6.35 7.26
N ILE A 88 -13.32 -6.02 6.11
CA ILE A 88 -12.28 -6.85 5.49
C ILE A 88 -10.95 -6.66 6.21
N ASN A 89 -10.58 -5.41 6.50
CA ASN A 89 -9.35 -5.12 7.23
C ASN A 89 -9.36 -5.76 8.63
N ASP A 90 -10.48 -5.69 9.35
CA ASP A 90 -10.65 -6.35 10.65
C ASP A 90 -10.39 -7.86 10.53
N ARG A 91 -11.08 -8.55 9.61
CA ARG A 91 -10.94 -9.99 9.41
C ARG A 91 -9.55 -10.40 8.91
N MET A 92 -8.91 -9.56 8.09
CA MET A 92 -7.58 -9.79 7.57
C MET A 92 -6.55 -9.88 8.71
N PHE A 93 -6.61 -8.94 9.64
CA PHE A 93 -5.67 -8.84 10.75
C PHE A 93 -6.09 -9.63 11.99
N GLN A 94 -7.36 -10.02 12.12
CA GLN A 94 -7.87 -10.77 13.27
C GLN A 94 -7.01 -12.00 13.59
N GLY A 95 -6.51 -12.05 14.83
CA GLY A 95 -5.73 -13.17 15.36
C GLY A 95 -4.35 -13.35 14.69
N ILE A 96 -3.86 -12.37 13.91
CA ILE A 96 -2.53 -12.44 13.32
C ILE A 96 -1.45 -12.26 14.40
N SER A 97 -0.38 -13.06 14.30
CA SER A 97 0.79 -12.87 15.16
C SER A 97 1.57 -11.62 14.73
N VAL A 98 2.27 -10.98 15.67
CA VAL A 98 3.04 -9.76 15.38
C VAL A 98 4.12 -10.01 14.32
N ILE A 99 4.76 -11.19 14.34
CA ILE A 99 5.76 -11.57 13.33
C ILE A 99 5.12 -11.71 11.95
N HIS A 100 3.96 -12.36 11.86
CA HIS A 100 3.26 -12.51 10.58
C HIS A 100 2.76 -11.14 10.07
N LEU A 101 2.28 -10.27 10.96
CA LEU A 101 1.92 -8.90 10.62
C LEU A 101 3.12 -8.13 10.05
N LEU A 102 4.28 -8.20 10.70
CA LEU A 102 5.50 -7.54 10.24
C LEU A 102 5.88 -8.00 8.82
N VAL A 103 5.83 -9.31 8.56
CA VAL A 103 6.18 -9.89 7.26
C VAL A 103 5.18 -9.45 6.18
N ILE A 104 3.88 -9.57 6.44
CA ILE A 104 2.86 -9.29 5.43
C ILE A 104 2.83 -7.81 5.06
N THR A 105 2.93 -6.89 6.04
CA THR A 105 2.94 -5.44 5.75
C THR A 105 4.22 -4.99 5.08
N PHE A 106 5.36 -5.64 5.35
CA PHE A 106 6.59 -5.37 4.61
C PHE A 106 6.45 -5.77 3.14
N ILE A 107 5.85 -6.95 2.88
CA ILE A 107 5.60 -7.42 1.50
C ILE A 107 4.66 -6.47 0.77
N ILE A 108 3.59 -6.00 1.42
CA ILE A 108 2.65 -5.01 0.86
C ILE A 108 3.40 -3.74 0.49
N GLY A 109 4.07 -3.10 1.45
CA GLY A 109 4.80 -1.85 1.22
C GLY A 109 5.88 -1.99 0.15
N PHE A 110 6.60 -3.11 0.11
CA PHE A 110 7.57 -3.38 -0.96
C PHE A 110 6.92 -3.50 -2.33
N ALA A 111 5.91 -4.36 -2.46
CA ALA A 111 5.28 -4.68 -3.73
C ALA A 111 4.61 -3.45 -4.35
N GLU A 112 3.82 -2.73 -3.56
CA GLU A 112 3.04 -1.60 -4.03
C GLU A 112 3.95 -0.42 -4.36
N GLU A 113 4.88 -0.04 -3.49
CA GLU A 113 5.79 1.06 -3.78
C GLU A 113 6.68 0.75 -4.99
N PHE A 114 7.16 -0.49 -5.13
CA PHE A 114 7.92 -0.91 -6.31
C PHE A 114 7.12 -0.71 -7.61
N LEU A 115 5.88 -1.21 -7.69
CA LEU A 115 5.07 -1.05 -8.89
C LEU A 115 4.71 0.42 -9.12
N PHE A 116 4.10 1.08 -8.14
CA PHE A 116 3.47 2.38 -8.35
C PHE A 116 4.46 3.53 -8.38
N ARG A 117 5.47 3.53 -7.50
CA ARG A 117 6.44 4.63 -7.41
C ARG A 117 7.65 4.28 -8.27
N GLY A 118 8.20 3.09 -8.06
CA GLY A 118 9.38 2.63 -8.80
C GLY A 118 9.15 2.58 -10.32
N VAL A 119 8.00 2.07 -10.78
CA VAL A 119 7.75 1.86 -12.21
C VAL A 119 6.75 2.85 -12.78
N VAL A 120 5.51 2.85 -12.30
CA VAL A 120 4.43 3.64 -12.94
C VAL A 120 4.69 5.14 -12.83
N GLN A 121 5.02 5.65 -11.64
CA GLN A 121 5.29 7.07 -11.44
C GLN A 121 6.53 7.55 -12.20
N THR A 122 7.61 6.76 -12.21
CA THR A 122 8.84 7.09 -12.95
C THR A 122 8.58 7.34 -14.44
N HIS A 123 7.64 6.61 -15.05
CA HIS A 123 7.38 6.71 -16.49
C HIS A 123 6.15 7.56 -16.86
N PHE A 124 5.13 7.59 -16.01
CA PHE A 124 3.83 8.19 -16.31
C PHE A 124 3.47 9.35 -15.38
N GLY A 125 4.33 9.65 -14.40
CA GLY A 125 4.14 10.75 -13.46
C GLY A 125 3.20 10.43 -12.30
N ILE A 126 3.21 11.31 -11.31
CA ILE A 126 2.50 11.15 -10.04
C ILE A 126 0.98 11.00 -10.21
N VAL A 127 0.37 11.77 -11.10
CA VAL A 127 -1.10 11.76 -11.30
C VAL A 127 -1.58 10.39 -11.78
N ILE A 128 -0.93 9.81 -12.80
CA ILE A 128 -1.33 8.52 -13.35
C ILE A 128 -1.08 7.41 -12.31
N ALA A 129 0.07 7.42 -11.65
CA ALA A 129 0.39 6.45 -10.61
C ALA A 129 -0.64 6.46 -9.46
N SER A 130 -0.98 7.64 -8.94
CA SER A 130 -1.91 7.78 -7.82
C SER A 130 -3.35 7.44 -8.16
N LEU A 131 -3.81 7.75 -9.39
CA LEU A 131 -5.14 7.37 -9.84
C LEU A 131 -5.25 5.86 -10.07
N ILE A 132 -4.26 5.23 -10.71
CA ILE A 132 -4.26 3.77 -10.90
C ILE A 132 -4.20 3.06 -9.54
N PHE A 133 -3.38 3.54 -8.61
CA PHE A 133 -3.32 3.03 -7.23
C PHE A 133 -4.71 3.03 -6.58
N ALA A 134 -5.39 4.18 -6.60
CA ALA A 134 -6.72 4.31 -6.00
C ALA A 134 -7.79 3.44 -6.70
N VAL A 135 -7.74 3.31 -8.02
CA VAL A 135 -8.68 2.45 -8.78
C VAL A 135 -8.43 0.96 -8.51
N LEU A 136 -7.19 0.54 -8.30
CA LEU A 136 -6.89 -0.85 -7.94
C LEU A 136 -7.36 -1.22 -6.52
N HIS A 137 -7.68 -0.23 -5.70
CA HIS A 137 -8.47 -0.43 -4.48
C HIS A 137 -9.96 -0.56 -4.82
N ILE A 138 -10.30 -1.61 -5.58
CA ILE A 138 -11.64 -1.82 -6.15
C ILE A 138 -12.77 -1.74 -5.13
N ARG A 139 -12.51 -2.16 -3.88
CA ARG A 139 -13.47 -2.10 -2.76
C ARG A 139 -13.83 -0.66 -2.38
N TYR A 140 -12.91 0.27 -2.59
CA TYR A 140 -13.07 1.66 -2.20
C TYR A 140 -13.75 2.49 -3.28
N ILE A 141 -13.79 2.04 -4.54
CA ILE A 141 -14.43 2.78 -5.65
C ILE A 141 -15.89 3.16 -5.32
N THR A 142 -16.63 2.28 -4.63
CA THR A 142 -18.03 2.53 -4.23
C THR A 142 -18.16 3.26 -2.89
N LYS A 143 -17.04 3.60 -2.24
CA LYS A 143 -16.93 4.25 -0.93
C LYS A 143 -16.18 5.59 -1.11
N PRO A 144 -16.88 6.70 -1.44
CA PRO A 144 -16.24 7.95 -1.88
C PRO A 144 -15.16 8.47 -0.93
N PHE A 145 -15.39 8.41 0.38
CA PHE A 145 -14.41 8.84 1.37
C PHE A 145 -13.14 7.98 1.33
N LEU A 146 -13.25 6.66 1.42
CA LEU A 146 -12.10 5.74 1.35
C LEU A 146 -11.33 5.88 0.04
N PHE A 147 -12.03 6.05 -1.09
CA PHE A 147 -11.41 6.28 -2.40
C PHE A 147 -10.59 7.58 -2.42
N CYS A 148 -11.18 8.69 -1.99
CA CYS A 148 -10.49 9.97 -1.92
C CYS A 148 -9.32 9.93 -0.94
N PHE A 149 -9.49 9.25 0.20
CA PHE A 149 -8.47 9.12 1.22
C PHE A 149 -7.27 8.33 0.71
N VAL A 150 -7.48 7.14 0.15
CA VAL A 150 -6.39 6.32 -0.41
C VAL A 150 -5.70 7.02 -1.60
N CYS A 151 -6.46 7.75 -2.42
CA CYS A 151 -5.90 8.56 -3.51
C CYS A 151 -5.00 9.67 -2.98
N PHE A 152 -5.47 10.42 -1.97
CA PHE A 152 -4.68 11.46 -1.31
C PHE A 152 -3.40 10.90 -0.69
N ILE A 153 -3.49 9.80 0.06
CA ILE A 153 -2.31 9.13 0.62
C ILE A 153 -1.35 8.71 -0.49
N SER A 154 -1.86 8.20 -1.61
CA SER A 154 -1.04 7.85 -2.76
C SER A 154 -0.25 9.04 -3.33
N PHE A 155 -0.90 10.20 -3.48
CA PHE A 155 -0.24 11.45 -3.88
C PHE A 155 0.82 11.89 -2.88
N VAL A 156 0.58 11.73 -1.58
CA VAL A 156 1.56 12.07 -0.54
C VAL A 156 2.82 11.20 -0.65
N PHE A 157 2.67 9.88 -0.79
CA PHE A 157 3.81 8.97 -1.06
C PHE A 157 4.50 9.32 -2.39
N GLY A 158 3.72 9.61 -3.43
CA GLY A 158 4.24 9.97 -4.73
C GLY A 158 5.07 11.25 -4.68
N TYR A 159 4.62 12.28 -3.95
CA TYR A 159 5.36 13.52 -3.77
C TYR A 159 6.69 13.29 -3.03
N VAL A 160 6.68 12.47 -1.97
CA VAL A 160 7.92 12.11 -1.26
C VAL A 160 8.88 11.34 -2.15
N PHE A 161 8.38 10.41 -2.97
CA PHE A 161 9.20 9.72 -3.96
C PHE A 161 9.77 10.68 -5.02
N GLU A 162 8.97 11.61 -5.55
CA GLU A 162 9.42 12.60 -6.54
C GLU A 162 10.49 13.55 -5.97
N TRP A 163 10.32 13.96 -4.71
CA TRP A 163 11.28 14.83 -4.02
C TRP A 163 12.61 14.14 -3.70
N THR A 164 12.56 12.87 -3.28
CA THR A 164 13.74 12.15 -2.78
C THR A 164 14.41 11.27 -3.84
N GLY A 165 13.63 10.80 -4.81
CA GLY A 165 14.02 9.73 -5.74
C GLY A 165 14.48 8.47 -5.03
N ASN A 166 13.96 8.16 -3.84
CA ASN A 166 14.40 7.02 -3.02
C ASN A 166 13.23 6.12 -2.65
N LEU A 167 13.20 4.93 -3.23
CA LEU A 167 12.14 3.96 -3.04
C LEU A 167 12.14 3.36 -1.62
N PHE A 168 13.30 3.23 -0.97
CA PHE A 168 13.36 2.69 0.40
C PHE A 168 12.64 3.59 1.40
N ILE A 169 12.60 4.91 1.18
CA ILE A 169 11.88 5.85 2.04
C ILE A 169 10.38 5.55 1.98
N THR A 170 9.80 5.41 0.78
CA THR A 170 8.36 5.16 0.66
C THR A 170 7.99 3.74 1.06
N ILE A 171 8.81 2.73 0.73
CA ILE A 171 8.62 1.35 1.20
C ILE A 171 8.58 1.30 2.73
N PHE A 172 9.56 1.92 3.40
CA PHE A 172 9.64 1.90 4.86
C PHE A 172 8.45 2.62 5.49
N ALA A 173 8.07 3.78 4.95
CA ALA A 173 6.90 4.51 5.44
C ALA A 173 5.59 3.73 5.26
N HIS A 174 5.35 3.14 4.08
CA HIS A 174 4.15 2.37 3.79
C HIS A 174 4.07 1.13 4.69
N PHE A 175 5.15 0.35 4.77
CA PHE A 175 5.27 -0.75 5.73
C PHE A 175 4.90 -0.33 7.15
N LEU A 176 5.42 0.80 7.61
CA LEU A 176 5.23 1.25 8.99
C LEU A 176 3.79 1.72 9.25
N VAL A 177 3.16 2.40 8.30
CA VAL A 177 1.73 2.76 8.35
C VAL A 177 0.89 1.50 8.51
N ASP A 178 1.04 0.54 7.59
CA ASP A 178 0.27 -0.70 7.59
C ASP A 178 0.52 -1.53 8.85
N PHE A 179 1.76 -1.59 9.32
CA PHE A 179 2.12 -2.30 10.53
C PHE A 179 1.45 -1.68 11.76
N ILE A 180 1.48 -0.36 11.92
CA ILE A 180 0.87 0.34 13.05
C ILE A 180 -0.65 0.18 13.02
N MET A 181 -1.28 0.37 11.86
CA MET A 181 -2.73 0.20 11.72
C MET A 181 -3.16 -1.26 11.95
N GLY A 182 -2.42 -2.22 11.37
CA GLY A 182 -2.68 -3.64 11.58
C GLY A 182 -2.53 -4.08 13.04
N LEU A 183 -1.62 -3.45 13.81
CA LEU A 183 -1.51 -3.69 15.26
C LEU A 183 -2.76 -3.26 16.04
N GLN A 184 -3.51 -2.27 15.56
CA GLN A 184 -4.76 -1.82 16.17
C GLN A 184 -5.90 -2.79 15.85
N LEU A 185 -5.89 -3.37 14.64
CA LEU A 185 -6.95 -4.23 14.10
C LEU A 185 -6.80 -5.73 14.45
N ARG A 186 -5.60 -6.17 14.88
CA ARG A 186 -5.31 -7.62 15.08
C ARG A 186 -6.03 -8.33 16.24
N LYS A 187 -6.86 -7.63 17.00
CA LYS A 187 -7.46 -8.17 18.24
C LYS A 187 -8.40 -9.35 17.97
#